data_AF-A0A2S5N0V7-F1
#
_entry.id   AF-A0A2S5N0V7-F1
#
_cell.length_a   1.000
_cell.length_b   1.000
_cell.length_c   1.000
_cell.angle_alpha   90.00
_cell.angle_beta   90.00
_cell.angle_gamma   90.00
#
_symmetry.space_group_name_H-M   'P 1'
#
loop_
_entity.id
_entity.type
_entity.pdbx_description
1 polymer ?
#
loop_
_entity_poly.entity_id
_entity_poly.type
_entity_poly.pdbx_seq_one_letter_code
_entity_poly.pdbx_strand_id
1 'polypeptide(L)'
;MRRPVPPASDLTALILFHTHSASFAPHGPAMPRRGNAIRNPILTTAHSHGALSLRQKIYQIIEVGRGDNGASRVFDVLILSLILLNVAAVVMETVPSYAAAYGAQFEAFNIFSVAVFTVEYVLRLWTAVEVPFLRRYPPWQARLKLAATPALIIDLLAILPFYLQAILGLDLRILRVLRLLRFLKLSRYSPALHTLVRVLSNERRSLLGASLLLVTALLFASSGIYLIESHAQPDKFGSIPDSAWWAIATLTTVGYGDATPITPLGRLFGGFVMVAGLCILALPVAIISAGFAQEVNRRDFVVNWSLMSRIPLLAELDAREVGELMPLLHAHNVPPKSEVLQAGLPARAMYFVASGKVRMLHPEADVEFEPGDFFGATSMLLSDAPSAPFVTATKCRLLKLHSEDFHRLELINPRFCLEIRRRAADPSTVSR
;
A
#
# COMPACT_ATOMS: atom_id res chain seq x y z
N MET A 1 -35.31 52.73 -8.57
CA MET A 1 -35.79 52.37 -9.92
C MET A 1 -35.80 50.85 -10.06
N ARG A 2 -36.84 50.33 -10.71
CA ARG A 2 -37.23 48.91 -10.85
C ARG A 2 -36.27 48.14 -11.78
N ARG A 3 -36.23 46.80 -11.59
CA ARG A 3 -35.46 45.75 -12.30
C ARG A 3 -35.61 45.75 -13.84
N PRO A 4 -34.78 44.98 -14.59
CA PRO A 4 -35.17 43.58 -14.87
C PRO A 4 -34.07 42.53 -14.64
N VAL A 5 -34.53 41.32 -14.37
CA VAL A 5 -33.80 40.05 -14.25
C VAL A 5 -33.68 39.41 -15.64
N PRO A 6 -32.55 38.78 -16.02
CA PRO A 6 -32.53 37.78 -17.08
C PRO A 6 -32.43 36.34 -16.53
N PRO A 7 -32.84 35.33 -17.31
CA PRO A 7 -33.32 34.05 -16.81
C PRO A 7 -32.22 32.99 -16.65
N ALA A 8 -32.60 31.96 -15.90
CA ALA A 8 -31.80 30.79 -15.56
C ALA A 8 -31.68 29.81 -16.74
N SER A 9 -30.44 29.57 -17.19
CA SER A 9 -29.98 28.30 -17.76
C SER A 9 -28.45 28.32 -17.77
N ASP A 10 -27.84 27.19 -17.41
CA ASP A 10 -26.38 26.89 -17.41
C ASP A 10 -25.55 27.20 -16.14
N LEU A 11 -25.99 26.66 -15.01
CA LEU A 11 -25.14 26.41 -13.83
C LEU A 11 -25.34 24.97 -13.32
N THR A 12 -24.84 23.99 -14.07
CA THR A 12 -24.75 22.58 -13.61
C THR A 12 -23.41 21.93 -13.95
N ALA A 13 -22.33 22.69 -13.84
CA ALA A 13 -20.98 22.16 -13.89
C ALA A 13 -20.01 23.10 -13.16
N LEU A 14 -19.97 23.05 -11.82
CA LEU A 14 -18.84 23.41 -10.94
C LEU A 14 -19.35 23.56 -9.49
N ILE A 15 -19.59 22.45 -8.79
CA ILE A 15 -19.63 22.48 -7.32
C ILE A 15 -18.94 21.21 -6.82
N LEU A 16 -17.71 21.37 -6.33
CA LEU A 16 -17.17 20.81 -5.07
C LEU A 16 -15.64 20.90 -5.05
N PHE A 17 -15.11 22.13 -5.04
CA PHE A 17 -13.75 22.42 -4.55
C PHE A 17 -13.65 23.90 -4.15
N HIS A 18 -13.93 24.21 -2.88
CA HIS A 18 -13.27 25.30 -2.13
C HIS A 18 -13.63 25.15 -0.64
N THR A 19 -12.63 24.84 0.20
CA THR A 19 -11.93 25.75 1.14
C THR A 19 -12.72 26.06 2.40
N HIS A 20 -12.21 25.57 3.54
CA HIS A 20 -12.13 26.38 4.75
C HIS A 20 -10.85 26.02 5.51
N SER A 21 -9.98 27.03 5.60
CA SER A 21 -8.95 27.19 6.61
C SER A 21 -9.60 27.75 7.88
N ALA A 22 -9.47 27.05 9.01
CA ALA A 22 -9.63 27.60 10.36
C ALA A 22 -8.97 26.66 11.40
N SER A 23 -8.01 27.24 12.14
CA SER A 23 -7.58 27.01 13.52
C SER A 23 -7.62 25.62 14.18
N PHE A 24 -6.50 25.30 14.81
CA PHE A 24 -6.23 24.20 15.75
C PHE A 24 -7.26 24.02 16.88
N ALA A 25 -7.75 22.79 17.06
CA ALA A 25 -8.10 22.10 18.33
C ALA A 25 -8.38 20.60 18.06
N PRO A 26 -8.05 19.64 18.96
CA PRO A 26 -8.11 18.22 18.66
C PRO A 26 -9.51 17.66 18.94
N HIS A 27 -10.34 17.54 17.92
CA HIS A 27 -11.58 16.78 17.99
C HIS A 27 -11.44 15.51 17.14
N GLY A 28 -11.40 14.37 17.83
CA GLY A 28 -11.55 13.05 17.22
C GLY A 28 -12.89 12.93 16.48
N PRO A 29 -13.00 11.98 15.54
CA PRO A 29 -14.19 11.89 14.69
C PRO A 29 -15.43 11.55 15.53
N ALA A 30 -16.46 12.38 15.42
CA ALA A 30 -17.75 12.16 16.08
C ALA A 30 -18.45 10.92 15.48
N MET A 31 -18.70 9.92 16.32
CA MET A 31 -19.55 8.76 16.01
C MET A 31 -21.01 9.02 16.40
N PRO A 32 -22.00 8.33 15.77
CA PRO A 32 -23.41 8.66 15.88
C PRO A 32 -23.97 8.35 17.27
N ARG A 33 -24.89 9.20 17.74
CA ARG A 33 -25.62 9.02 19.00
C ARG A 33 -26.46 7.72 18.98
N ARG A 34 -26.44 7.04 20.13
CA ARG A 34 -27.27 5.87 20.50
C ARG A 34 -28.73 6.06 20.07
N GLY A 35 -29.27 5.07 19.36
CA GLY A 35 -30.69 4.98 19.05
C GLY A 35 -31.00 4.58 17.61
N ASN A 36 -30.34 3.56 17.07
CA ASN A 36 -30.88 2.72 15.99
C ASN A 36 -30.00 1.49 15.83
N ALA A 37 -30.60 0.31 15.86
CA ALA A 37 -29.92 -0.96 15.63
C ALA A 37 -29.23 -0.91 14.26
N ILE A 38 -27.90 -0.77 14.28
CA ILE A 38 -27.08 -0.98 13.09
C ILE A 38 -27.14 -2.48 12.83
N ARG A 39 -27.99 -2.87 11.87
CA ARG A 39 -27.86 -4.17 11.21
C ARG A 39 -26.47 -4.23 10.59
N ASN A 40 -25.55 -4.88 11.29
CA ASN A 40 -24.24 -5.26 10.78
C ASN A 40 -24.43 -6.04 9.47
N PRO A 41 -23.89 -5.58 8.32
CA PRO A 41 -23.86 -6.41 7.12
C PRO A 41 -22.65 -7.37 7.10
N ILE A 42 -21.93 -7.55 8.21
CA ILE A 42 -20.62 -8.24 8.21
C ILE A 42 -20.66 -9.66 8.79
N LEU A 43 -21.80 -10.16 9.27
CA LEU A 43 -21.88 -11.55 9.75
C LEU A 43 -22.85 -12.37 8.89
N THR A 44 -22.36 -13.55 8.50
CA THR A 44 -23.04 -14.63 7.77
C THR A 44 -23.35 -14.40 6.28
N THR A 45 -22.32 -14.44 5.44
CA THR A 45 -22.48 -15.19 4.18
C THR A 45 -22.35 -16.67 4.52
N ALA A 46 -23.43 -17.27 5.02
CA ALA A 46 -23.63 -18.70 4.82
C ALA A 46 -23.58 -18.89 3.30
N HIS A 47 -22.48 -19.47 2.80
CA HIS A 47 -22.35 -19.80 1.40
C HIS A 47 -23.37 -20.89 1.08
N SER A 48 -24.55 -20.48 0.63
CA SER A 48 -25.38 -21.32 -0.23
C SER A 48 -24.47 -21.84 -1.34
N HIS A 49 -24.30 -23.15 -1.41
CA HIS A 49 -23.56 -23.84 -2.47
C HIS A 49 -24.32 -23.75 -3.80
N GLY A 50 -24.58 -22.54 -4.27
CA GLY A 50 -24.96 -22.29 -5.65
C GLY A 50 -23.70 -22.29 -6.52
N ALA A 51 -23.69 -23.10 -7.58
CA ALA A 51 -22.57 -23.13 -8.52
C ALA A 51 -22.29 -21.70 -9.03
N LEU A 52 -21.06 -21.20 -8.80
CA LEU A 52 -20.64 -19.89 -9.28
C LEU A 52 -20.84 -19.79 -10.79
N SER A 53 -21.38 -18.66 -11.26
CA SER A 53 -21.51 -18.43 -12.71
C SER A 53 -20.12 -18.36 -13.36
N LEU A 54 -20.01 -18.68 -14.65
CA LEU A 54 -18.74 -18.64 -15.39
C LEU A 54 -18.03 -17.28 -15.23
N ARG A 55 -18.81 -16.18 -15.27
CA ARG A 55 -18.30 -14.82 -15.09
C ARG A 55 -17.72 -14.60 -13.69
N GLN A 56 -18.36 -15.12 -12.65
CA GLN A 56 -17.88 -15.05 -11.27
C GLN A 56 -16.62 -15.88 -11.05
N LYS A 57 -16.53 -17.06 -11.67
CA LYS A 57 -15.32 -17.89 -11.65
C LYS A 57 -14.15 -17.17 -12.31
N ILE A 58 -14.36 -16.61 -13.51
CA ILE A 58 -13.32 -15.84 -14.22
C ILE A 58 -12.89 -14.62 -13.40
N TYR A 59 -13.84 -13.88 -12.83
CA TYR A 59 -13.55 -12.76 -11.94
C TYR A 59 -12.66 -13.15 -10.75
N GLN A 60 -12.93 -14.30 -10.12
CA GLN A 60 -12.09 -14.80 -9.01
C GLN A 60 -10.68 -15.22 -9.44
N ILE A 61 -10.48 -15.60 -10.71
CA ILE A 61 -9.17 -16.00 -11.25
C ILE A 61 -8.33 -14.77 -11.59
N ILE A 62 -8.91 -13.78 -12.29
CA ILE A 62 -8.17 -12.65 -12.87
C ILE A 62 -8.00 -11.45 -11.92
N GLU A 63 -8.78 -11.39 -10.84
CA GLU A 63 -8.71 -10.33 -9.84
C GLU A 63 -7.74 -10.71 -8.72
N VAL A 64 -6.60 -10.02 -8.69
CA VAL A 64 -5.49 -10.28 -7.76
C VAL A 64 -5.96 -10.21 -6.30
N GLY A 65 -5.65 -11.25 -5.52
CA GLY A 65 -5.88 -11.29 -4.07
C GLY A 65 -7.29 -11.65 -3.61
N ARG A 66 -8.19 -12.05 -4.51
CA ARG A 66 -9.55 -12.56 -4.15
C ARG A 66 -9.75 -14.06 -4.35
N GLY A 67 -8.87 -14.73 -5.09
CA GLY A 67 -8.90 -16.17 -5.24
C GLY A 67 -7.96 -16.85 -4.24
N ASP A 68 -8.51 -17.57 -3.27
CA ASP A 68 -7.73 -18.49 -2.41
C ASP A 68 -7.33 -19.79 -3.17
N ASN A 69 -7.62 -19.83 -4.48
CA ASN A 69 -7.48 -20.99 -5.34
C ASN A 69 -6.15 -20.95 -6.11
N GLY A 70 -5.49 -22.10 -6.26
CA GLY A 70 -4.24 -22.23 -7.01
C GLY A 70 -4.31 -21.69 -8.45
N ALA A 71 -5.48 -21.70 -9.09
CA ALA A 71 -5.68 -21.18 -10.44
C ALA A 71 -5.42 -19.66 -10.57
N SER A 72 -5.81 -18.86 -9.57
CA SER A 72 -5.53 -17.41 -9.58
C SER A 72 -4.03 -17.15 -9.47
N ARG A 73 -3.35 -17.90 -8.59
CA ARG A 73 -1.89 -17.81 -8.44
C ARG A 73 -1.14 -18.20 -9.72
N VAL A 74 -1.59 -19.25 -10.42
CA VAL A 74 -1.00 -19.65 -11.70
C VAL A 74 -1.22 -18.56 -12.75
N PHE A 75 -2.41 -18.00 -12.86
CA PHE A 75 -2.71 -16.89 -13.78
C PHE A 75 -1.80 -15.68 -13.50
N ASP A 76 -1.68 -15.28 -12.24
CA ASP A 76 -0.84 -14.15 -11.83
C ASP A 76 0.64 -14.39 -12.19
N VAL A 77 1.17 -15.59 -11.93
CA VAL A 77 2.53 -15.96 -12.30
C VAL A 77 2.73 -15.94 -13.81
N LEU A 78 1.78 -16.47 -14.60
CA LEU A 78 1.88 -16.47 -16.06
C LEU A 78 1.90 -15.05 -16.64
N ILE A 79 1.01 -14.17 -16.20
CA ILE A 79 0.99 -12.77 -16.65
C ILE A 79 2.26 -12.05 -16.23
N LEU A 80 2.71 -12.25 -14.99
CA LEU A 80 3.95 -11.69 -14.47
C LEU A 80 5.17 -12.12 -15.29
N SER A 81 5.31 -13.43 -15.55
CA SER A 81 6.37 -13.97 -16.40
C SER A 81 6.32 -13.39 -17.80
N LEU A 82 5.12 -13.26 -18.40
CA LEU A 82 4.96 -12.67 -19.72
C LEU A 82 5.39 -11.20 -19.76
N ILE A 83 5.07 -10.41 -18.73
CA ILE A 83 5.53 -9.00 -18.60
C ILE A 83 7.05 -8.94 -18.55
N LEU A 84 7.69 -9.75 -17.69
CA LEU A 84 9.15 -9.75 -17.53
C LEU A 84 9.86 -10.18 -18.82
N LEU A 85 9.37 -11.24 -19.47
CA LEU A 85 9.90 -11.69 -20.77
C LEU A 85 9.71 -10.64 -21.86
N ASN A 86 8.59 -9.90 -21.83
CA ASN A 86 8.35 -8.83 -22.79
C ASN A 86 9.31 -7.65 -22.62
N VAL A 87 9.58 -7.25 -21.39
CA VAL A 87 10.59 -6.21 -21.09
C VAL A 87 11.97 -6.69 -21.54
N ALA A 88 12.34 -7.95 -21.24
CA ALA A 88 13.60 -8.52 -21.69
C ALA A 88 13.71 -8.56 -23.23
N ALA A 89 12.63 -8.95 -23.92
CA ALA A 89 12.57 -8.94 -25.38
C ALA A 89 12.80 -7.54 -25.95
N VAL A 90 12.14 -6.50 -25.41
CA VAL A 90 12.34 -5.11 -25.84
C VAL A 90 13.77 -4.65 -25.61
N VAL A 91 14.37 -4.99 -24.47
CA VAL A 91 15.78 -4.66 -24.19
C VAL A 91 16.72 -5.36 -25.18
N MET A 92 16.52 -6.65 -25.44
CA MET A 92 17.35 -7.40 -26.40
C MET A 92 17.17 -6.91 -27.84
N GLU A 93 15.95 -6.54 -28.24
CA GLU A 93 15.64 -5.94 -29.54
C GLU A 93 16.39 -4.62 -29.76
N THR A 94 16.80 -3.90 -28.70
CA THR A 94 17.63 -2.68 -28.88
C THR A 94 19.05 -2.95 -29.36
N VAL A 95 19.55 -4.19 -29.23
CA VAL A 95 20.90 -4.57 -29.66
C VAL A 95 20.87 -4.92 -31.16
N PRO A 96 21.64 -4.23 -32.03
CA PRO A 96 21.55 -4.42 -33.48
C PRO A 96 21.78 -5.86 -33.96
N SER A 97 22.69 -6.61 -33.33
CA SER A 97 22.98 -8.00 -33.69
C SER A 97 21.80 -8.94 -33.38
N TYR A 98 21.15 -8.77 -32.23
CA TYR A 98 19.97 -9.55 -31.88
C TYR A 98 18.74 -9.14 -32.69
N ALA A 99 18.57 -7.84 -32.96
CA ALA A 99 17.49 -7.36 -33.83
C ALA A 99 17.61 -7.93 -35.25
N ALA A 100 18.82 -7.98 -35.81
CA ALA A 100 19.07 -8.55 -37.13
C ALA A 100 18.86 -10.06 -37.18
N ALA A 101 19.25 -10.80 -36.13
CA ALA A 101 19.15 -12.25 -36.09
C ALA A 101 17.75 -12.77 -35.70
N TYR A 102 17.05 -12.07 -34.80
CA TYR A 102 15.82 -12.55 -34.15
C TYR A 102 14.62 -11.60 -34.28
N GLY A 103 14.68 -10.61 -35.18
CA GLY A 103 13.64 -9.58 -35.33
C GLY A 103 12.23 -10.15 -35.51
N ALA A 104 12.07 -11.16 -36.39
CA ALA A 104 10.78 -11.80 -36.64
C ALA A 104 10.23 -12.53 -35.41
N GLN A 105 11.10 -13.14 -34.60
CA GLN A 105 10.73 -13.82 -33.35
C GLN A 105 10.30 -12.81 -32.29
N PHE A 106 10.99 -11.67 -32.18
CA PHE A 106 10.57 -10.57 -31.28
C PHE A 106 9.22 -10.00 -31.69
N GLU A 107 8.98 -9.81 -32.99
CA GLU A 107 7.69 -9.34 -33.50
C GLU A 107 6.57 -10.35 -33.23
N ALA A 108 6.78 -11.63 -33.52
CA ALA A 108 5.81 -12.69 -33.24
C ALA A 108 5.49 -12.77 -31.74
N PHE A 109 6.50 -12.70 -30.88
CA PHE A 109 6.33 -12.68 -29.44
C PHE A 109 5.59 -11.40 -28.96
N ASN A 110 5.87 -10.25 -29.57
CA ASN A 110 5.15 -9.02 -29.30
C ASN A 110 3.67 -9.15 -29.66
N ILE A 111 3.32 -9.68 -30.84
CA ILE A 111 1.93 -9.92 -31.25
C ILE A 111 1.24 -10.88 -30.27
N PHE A 112 1.88 -11.99 -29.94
CA PHE A 112 1.35 -12.97 -28.98
C PHE A 112 1.08 -12.32 -27.61
N SER A 113 2.05 -11.62 -27.05
CA SER A 113 1.92 -10.99 -25.73
C SER A 113 0.84 -9.90 -25.70
N VAL A 114 0.73 -9.08 -26.76
CA VAL A 114 -0.33 -8.07 -26.89
C VAL A 114 -1.70 -8.72 -26.99
N ALA A 115 -1.83 -9.83 -27.74
CA ALA A 115 -3.08 -10.57 -27.81
C ALA A 115 -3.50 -11.07 -26.41
N VAL A 116 -2.58 -11.65 -25.64
CA VAL A 116 -2.84 -12.10 -24.27
C VAL A 116 -3.25 -10.94 -23.36
N PHE A 117 -2.51 -9.83 -23.37
CA PHE A 117 -2.86 -8.65 -22.55
C PHE A 117 -4.16 -7.99 -22.96
N THR A 118 -4.52 -8.03 -24.25
CA THR A 118 -5.80 -7.52 -24.73
C THR A 118 -6.94 -8.40 -24.24
N VAL A 119 -6.80 -9.72 -24.32
CA VAL A 119 -7.79 -10.66 -23.76
C VAL A 119 -7.95 -10.42 -22.25
N GLU A 120 -6.85 -10.28 -21.51
CA GLU A 120 -6.88 -9.93 -20.08
C GLU A 120 -7.67 -8.63 -19.83
N TYR A 121 -7.38 -7.57 -20.60
CA TYR A 121 -8.05 -6.27 -20.47
C TYR A 121 -9.56 -6.38 -20.74
N VAL A 122 -9.95 -7.08 -21.82
CA VAL A 122 -11.36 -7.30 -22.19
C VAL A 122 -12.07 -8.14 -21.13
N LEU A 123 -11.45 -9.20 -20.63
CA LEU A 123 -12.02 -10.03 -19.56
C LEU A 123 -12.26 -9.21 -18.29
N ARG A 124 -11.32 -8.36 -17.89
CA ARG A 124 -11.49 -7.45 -16.73
C ARG A 124 -12.66 -6.49 -16.90
N LEU A 125 -12.79 -5.89 -18.08
CA LEU A 125 -13.94 -5.04 -18.40
C LEU A 125 -15.25 -5.85 -18.40
N TRP A 126 -15.25 -7.07 -18.95
CA TRP A 126 -16.43 -7.91 -18.98
C TRP A 126 -16.89 -8.32 -17.58
N THR A 127 -15.96 -8.62 -16.67
CA THR A 127 -16.24 -8.94 -15.26
C THR A 127 -16.48 -7.73 -14.36
N ALA A 128 -16.40 -6.49 -14.88
CA ALA A 128 -16.52 -5.26 -14.08
C ALA A 128 -17.81 -5.18 -13.23
N VAL A 129 -18.86 -5.85 -13.68
CA VAL A 129 -20.17 -5.97 -13.02
C VAL A 129 -20.17 -6.85 -11.77
N GLU A 130 -19.17 -7.71 -11.58
CA GLU A 130 -19.00 -8.50 -10.36
C GLU A 130 -18.31 -7.71 -9.24
N VAL A 131 -17.63 -6.60 -9.59
CA VAL A 131 -16.86 -5.77 -8.67
C VAL A 131 -17.77 -5.15 -7.60
N PRO A 132 -17.55 -5.43 -6.30
CA PRO A 132 -18.50 -5.08 -5.23
C PRO A 132 -18.94 -3.61 -5.21
N PHE A 133 -18.01 -2.67 -5.36
CA PHE A 133 -18.30 -1.24 -5.31
C PHE A 133 -18.95 -0.68 -6.60
N LEU A 134 -18.95 -1.47 -7.68
CA LEU A 134 -19.56 -1.13 -8.96
C LEU A 134 -20.95 -1.75 -9.18
N ARG A 135 -21.36 -2.69 -8.31
CA ARG A 135 -22.67 -3.37 -8.39
C ARG A 135 -23.88 -2.43 -8.41
N ARG A 136 -23.72 -1.22 -7.87
CA ARG A 136 -24.76 -0.17 -7.85
C ARG A 136 -24.96 0.55 -9.17
N TYR A 137 -24.08 0.37 -10.15
CA TYR A 137 -24.13 1.05 -11.45
C TYR A 137 -24.65 0.11 -12.54
N PRO A 138 -25.32 0.64 -13.58
CA PRO A 138 -25.65 -0.15 -14.76
C PRO A 138 -24.36 -0.69 -15.42
N PRO A 139 -24.43 -1.82 -16.14
CA PRO A 139 -23.24 -2.53 -16.63
C PRO A 139 -22.27 -1.69 -17.45
N TRP A 140 -22.76 -0.79 -18.31
CA TRP A 140 -21.90 0.06 -19.13
C TRP A 140 -21.18 1.14 -18.29
N GLN A 141 -21.85 1.71 -17.28
CA GLN A 141 -21.21 2.66 -16.36
C GLN A 141 -20.19 1.97 -15.47
N ALA A 142 -20.48 0.76 -14.99
CA ALA A 142 -19.52 -0.03 -14.23
C ALA A 142 -18.23 -0.26 -15.04
N ARG A 143 -18.36 -0.61 -16.33
CA ARG A 143 -17.22 -0.78 -17.24
C ARG A 143 -16.41 0.50 -17.42
N LEU A 144 -17.06 1.63 -17.70
CA LEU A 144 -16.36 2.91 -17.88
C LEU A 144 -15.65 3.36 -16.59
N LYS A 145 -16.32 3.21 -15.44
CA LYS A 145 -15.71 3.52 -14.14
C LYS A 145 -14.52 2.62 -13.83
N LEU A 146 -14.58 1.34 -14.19
CA LEU A 146 -13.44 0.44 -14.05
C LEU A 146 -12.31 0.82 -15.01
N ALA A 147 -12.63 1.14 -16.27
CA ALA A 147 -11.67 1.57 -17.29
C ALA A 147 -10.88 2.82 -16.86
N ALA A 148 -11.53 3.74 -16.13
CA ALA A 148 -10.92 4.94 -15.59
C ALA A 148 -10.10 4.72 -14.30
N THR A 149 -10.00 3.48 -13.79
CA THR A 149 -9.13 3.19 -12.64
C THR A 149 -7.65 3.16 -13.08
N PRO A 150 -6.70 3.62 -12.23
CA PRO A 150 -5.28 3.65 -12.59
C PRO A 150 -4.74 2.30 -13.08
N ALA A 151 -5.21 1.20 -12.50
CA ALA A 151 -4.76 -0.13 -12.85
C ALA A 151 -5.21 -0.55 -14.27
N LEU A 152 -6.43 -0.20 -14.70
CA LEU A 152 -6.88 -0.47 -16.07
C LEU A 152 -6.34 0.54 -17.08
N ILE A 153 -6.05 1.77 -16.66
CA ILE A 153 -5.34 2.72 -17.52
C ILE A 153 -3.95 2.18 -17.87
N ILE A 154 -3.22 1.62 -16.89
CA ILE A 154 -1.94 0.96 -17.13
C ILE A 154 -2.09 -0.23 -18.08
N ASP A 155 -3.12 -1.06 -17.89
CA ASP A 155 -3.39 -2.20 -18.79
C ASP A 155 -3.67 -1.73 -20.23
N LEU A 156 -4.39 -0.62 -20.40
CA LEU A 156 -4.65 -0.02 -21.70
C LEU A 156 -3.37 0.55 -22.32
N LEU A 157 -2.57 1.31 -21.57
CA LEU A 157 -1.30 1.88 -22.03
C LEU A 157 -0.28 0.80 -22.43
N ALA A 158 -0.37 -0.40 -21.86
CA ALA A 158 0.50 -1.53 -22.18
C ALA A 158 0.25 -2.12 -23.59
N ILE A 159 -1.01 -2.08 -24.07
CA ILE A 159 -1.41 -2.59 -25.39
C ILE A 159 -1.53 -1.49 -26.45
N LEU A 160 -1.77 -0.25 -26.03
CA LEU A 160 -2.05 0.90 -26.89
C LEU A 160 -0.99 1.14 -27.98
N PRO A 161 0.34 1.06 -27.72
CA PRO A 161 1.34 1.32 -28.75
C PRO A 161 1.21 0.42 -29.97
N PHE A 162 0.84 -0.85 -29.78
CA PHE A 162 0.67 -1.81 -30.89
C PHE A 162 -0.52 -1.42 -31.76
N TYR A 163 -1.67 -1.11 -31.15
CA TYR A 163 -2.86 -0.72 -31.89
C TYR A 163 -2.70 0.63 -32.60
N LEU A 164 -1.97 1.59 -32.00
CA LEU A 164 -1.65 2.85 -32.68
C LEU A 164 -0.76 2.62 -33.91
N GLN A 165 0.25 1.76 -33.82
CA GLN A 165 1.08 1.37 -34.98
C GLN A 165 0.23 0.67 -36.06
N ALA A 166 -0.60 -0.29 -35.68
CA ALA A 166 -1.39 -1.09 -36.61
C ALA A 166 -2.51 -0.30 -37.32
N ILE A 167 -3.19 0.61 -36.63
CA ILE A 167 -4.34 1.35 -37.17
C ILE A 167 -3.91 2.64 -37.88
N LEU A 168 -2.98 3.40 -37.27
CA LEU A 168 -2.60 4.71 -37.75
C LEU A 168 -1.33 4.69 -38.63
N GLY A 169 -0.64 3.54 -38.73
CA GLY A 169 0.61 3.42 -39.50
C GLY A 169 1.75 4.27 -38.93
N LEU A 170 1.65 4.73 -37.68
CA LEU A 170 2.66 5.57 -37.04
C LEU A 170 3.85 4.70 -36.62
N ASP A 171 4.90 4.56 -37.44
CA ASP A 171 6.17 3.98 -36.99
C ASP A 171 7.06 5.08 -36.39
N LEU A 172 6.62 5.63 -35.26
CA LEU A 172 7.43 6.54 -34.47
C LEU A 172 8.31 5.73 -33.53
N ARG A 173 9.62 5.99 -33.54
CA ARG A 173 10.59 5.45 -32.57
C ARG A 173 10.09 5.58 -31.13
N ILE A 174 9.34 6.65 -30.83
CA ILE A 174 8.77 6.90 -29.51
C ILE A 174 7.75 5.84 -29.09
N LEU A 175 6.94 5.31 -30.01
CA LEU A 175 5.96 4.25 -29.71
C LEU A 175 6.65 2.93 -29.34
N ARG A 176 7.89 2.70 -29.81
CA ARG A 176 8.70 1.55 -29.40
C ARG A 176 9.10 1.66 -27.93
N VAL A 177 9.50 2.86 -27.49
CA VAL A 177 9.82 3.13 -26.07
C VAL A 177 8.57 2.99 -25.20
N LEU A 178 7.39 3.39 -25.69
CA LEU A 178 6.13 3.20 -24.96
C LEU A 178 5.79 1.72 -24.70
N ARG A 179 6.38 0.76 -25.42
CA ARG A 179 6.24 -0.68 -25.10
C ARG A 179 6.78 -0.98 -23.69
N LEU A 180 7.75 -0.21 -23.18
CA LEU A 180 8.24 -0.33 -21.81
C LEU A 180 7.19 0.02 -20.75
N LEU A 181 6.11 0.74 -21.11
CA LEU A 181 4.99 0.99 -20.19
C LEU A 181 4.32 -0.31 -19.72
N ARG A 182 4.49 -1.43 -20.46
CA ARG A 182 4.05 -2.77 -20.02
C ARG A 182 4.66 -3.17 -18.67
N PHE A 183 5.87 -2.69 -18.35
CA PHE A 183 6.50 -2.87 -17.04
C PHE A 183 5.65 -2.30 -15.91
N LEU A 184 4.90 -1.22 -16.14
CA LEU A 184 4.02 -0.63 -15.12
C LEU A 184 2.93 -1.59 -14.66
N LYS A 185 2.55 -2.60 -15.47
CA LYS A 185 1.60 -3.65 -15.04
C LYS A 185 2.09 -4.42 -13.81
N LEU A 186 3.41 -4.46 -13.55
CA LEU A 186 3.98 -5.03 -12.32
C LEU A 186 3.45 -4.37 -11.05
N SER A 187 3.01 -3.11 -11.11
CA SER A 187 2.48 -2.40 -9.95
C SER A 187 1.29 -3.11 -9.31
N ARG A 188 0.50 -3.86 -10.10
CA ARG A 188 -0.65 -4.64 -9.62
C ARG A 188 -0.24 -5.87 -8.79
N TYR A 189 0.94 -6.41 -9.06
CA TYR A 189 1.46 -7.62 -8.42
C TYR A 189 2.38 -7.32 -7.24
N SER A 190 2.70 -6.04 -6.99
CA SER A 190 3.57 -5.60 -5.91
C SER A 190 2.80 -4.84 -4.83
N PRO A 191 2.56 -5.45 -3.65
CA PRO A 191 1.98 -4.76 -2.51
C PRO A 191 2.78 -3.51 -2.09
N ALA A 192 4.10 -3.53 -2.29
CA ALA A 192 4.98 -2.40 -1.98
C ALA A 192 4.70 -1.18 -2.88
N LEU A 193 4.51 -1.40 -4.19
CA LEU A 193 4.16 -0.32 -5.12
C LEU A 193 2.76 0.24 -4.82
N HIS A 194 1.81 -0.59 -4.40
CA HIS A 194 0.52 -0.11 -3.92
C HIS A 194 0.64 0.80 -2.68
N THR A 195 1.51 0.45 -1.73
CA THR A 195 1.83 1.32 -0.58
C THR A 195 2.41 2.63 -1.05
N LEU A 196 3.41 2.60 -1.93
CA LEU A 196 4.07 3.80 -2.47
C LEU A 196 3.07 4.75 -3.14
N VAL A 197 2.23 4.25 -4.05
CA VAL A 197 1.23 5.06 -4.75
C VAL A 197 0.25 5.70 -3.76
N ARG A 198 -0.15 4.97 -2.72
CA ARG A 198 -1.04 5.49 -1.69
C ARG A 198 -0.37 6.60 -0.87
N VAL A 199 0.88 6.41 -0.46
CA VAL A 199 1.67 7.42 0.25
C VAL A 199 1.81 8.68 -0.59
N LEU A 200 2.21 8.56 -1.86
CA LEU A 200 2.34 9.69 -2.78
C LEU A 200 1.01 10.43 -2.98
N SER A 201 -0.10 9.69 -3.11
CA SER A 201 -1.43 10.30 -3.26
C SER A 201 -1.90 11.02 -1.99
N ASN A 202 -1.60 10.47 -0.81
CA ASN A 202 -1.97 11.05 0.47
C ASN A 202 -1.14 12.30 0.76
N GLU A 203 0.17 12.25 0.50
CA GLU A 203 1.12 13.32 0.74
C GLU A 203 1.28 14.30 -0.43
N ARG A 204 0.42 14.22 -1.45
CA ARG A 204 0.53 15.02 -2.67
C ARG A 204 0.65 16.52 -2.41
N ARG A 205 -0.02 17.04 -1.38
CA ARG A 205 0.03 18.48 -1.03
C ARG A 205 1.40 18.86 -0.49
N SER A 206 1.92 18.05 0.44
CA SER A 206 3.25 18.20 1.03
C SER A 206 4.34 18.08 -0.03
N LEU A 207 4.22 17.08 -0.91
CA LEU A 207 5.15 16.85 -2.03
C LEU A 207 5.11 17.97 -3.07
N LEU A 208 3.92 18.50 -3.40
CA LEU A 208 3.80 19.67 -4.28
C LEU A 208 4.49 20.89 -3.67
N GLY A 209 4.31 21.13 -2.36
CA GLY A 209 5.02 22.18 -1.64
C GLY A 209 6.53 22.02 -1.69
N ALA A 210 7.04 20.81 -1.43
CA ALA A 210 8.47 20.50 -1.52
C ALA A 210 9.00 20.68 -2.95
N SER A 211 8.23 20.28 -3.97
CA SER A 211 8.61 20.47 -5.38
C SER A 211 8.68 21.94 -5.77
N LEU A 212 7.76 22.78 -5.26
CA LEU A 212 7.78 24.22 -5.51
C LEU A 212 9.03 24.87 -4.90
N LEU A 213 9.41 24.47 -3.68
CA LEU A 213 10.66 24.91 -3.05
C LEU A 213 11.89 24.50 -3.86
N LEU A 214 11.92 23.27 -4.38
CA LEU A 214 13.00 22.78 -5.23
C LEU A 214 13.11 23.57 -6.55
N VAL A 215 11.98 23.83 -7.23
CA VAL A 215 11.96 24.65 -8.45
C VAL A 215 12.41 26.08 -8.16
N THR A 216 12.01 26.64 -7.01
CA THR A 216 12.42 28.00 -6.62
C THR A 216 13.92 28.07 -6.36
N ALA A 217 14.47 27.11 -5.62
CA ALA A 217 15.91 27.00 -5.37
C ALA A 217 16.69 26.77 -6.67
N LEU A 218 16.15 25.96 -7.58
CA LEU A 218 16.72 25.76 -8.91
C LEU A 218 16.82 27.07 -9.68
N LEU A 219 15.73 27.83 -9.79
CA LEU A 219 15.72 29.12 -10.50
C LEU A 219 16.66 30.13 -9.84
N PHE A 220 16.71 30.17 -8.51
CA PHE A 220 17.62 31.04 -7.76
C PHE A 220 19.09 30.67 -7.99
N ALA A 221 19.44 29.39 -7.86
CA ALA A 221 20.80 28.90 -8.10
C ALA A 221 21.25 29.14 -9.55
N SER A 222 20.37 28.87 -10.52
CA SER A 222 20.64 29.06 -11.95
C SER A 222 20.87 30.53 -12.30
N SER A 223 19.99 31.42 -11.81
CA SER A 223 20.11 32.85 -12.07
C SER A 223 21.31 33.47 -11.33
N GLY A 224 21.54 33.04 -10.09
CA GLY A 224 22.66 33.53 -9.28
C GLY A 224 24.01 33.16 -9.89
N ILE A 225 24.19 31.90 -10.30
CA ILE A 225 25.46 31.49 -10.91
C ILE A 225 25.66 32.08 -12.30
N TYR A 226 24.59 32.24 -13.09
CA TYR A 226 24.62 32.94 -14.37
C TYR A 226 25.17 34.36 -14.18
N LEU A 227 24.65 35.12 -13.21
CA LEU A 227 25.11 36.49 -12.96
C LEU A 227 26.57 36.57 -12.51
N ILE A 228 27.09 35.54 -11.84
CA ILE A 228 28.45 35.52 -11.30
C ILE A 228 29.46 35.01 -12.34
N GLU A 229 29.13 33.96 -13.08
CA GLU A 229 30.07 33.21 -13.91
C GLU A 229 29.90 33.43 -15.42
N SER A 230 28.81 34.05 -15.89
CA SER A 230 28.55 34.23 -17.35
C SER A 230 29.68 34.95 -18.08
N HIS A 231 30.33 35.94 -17.46
CA HIS A 231 31.47 36.64 -18.05
C HIS A 231 32.76 35.81 -18.04
N ALA A 232 32.97 34.98 -17.01
CA ALA A 232 34.17 34.17 -16.87
C ALA A 232 34.10 32.87 -17.68
N GLN A 233 32.89 32.35 -17.88
CA GLN A 233 32.60 31.06 -18.51
C GLN A 233 31.34 31.14 -19.40
N PRO A 234 31.35 31.93 -20.48
CA PRO A 234 30.19 32.10 -21.34
C PRO A 234 29.75 30.79 -22.01
N ASP A 235 30.68 29.87 -22.28
CA ASP A 235 30.36 28.56 -22.90
C ASP A 235 29.59 27.62 -21.97
N LYS A 236 29.63 27.84 -20.64
CA LYS A 236 29.01 26.97 -19.63
C LYS A 236 27.85 27.63 -18.88
N PHE A 237 27.99 28.92 -18.59
CA PHE A 237 27.03 29.72 -17.85
C PHE A 237 26.51 30.89 -18.72
N GLY A 238 26.44 30.70 -20.04
CA GLY A 238 26.02 31.73 -20.99
C GLY A 238 24.54 32.09 -20.98
N SER A 239 23.70 31.26 -20.37
CA SER A 239 22.28 31.54 -20.17
C SER A 239 21.76 30.93 -18.86
N ILE A 240 20.59 31.36 -18.41
CA ILE A 240 19.93 30.78 -17.24
C ILE A 240 19.61 29.28 -17.45
N PRO A 241 19.08 28.82 -18.60
CA PRO A 241 18.91 27.40 -18.88
C PRO A 241 20.21 26.58 -18.85
N ASP A 242 21.31 27.09 -19.42
CA ASP A 242 22.60 26.40 -19.38
C ASP A 242 23.12 26.28 -17.93
N SER A 243 22.94 27.36 -17.16
CA SER A 243 23.26 27.39 -15.73
C SER A 243 22.35 26.47 -14.90
N ALA A 244 21.13 26.20 -15.36
CA ALA A 244 20.20 25.30 -14.71
C ALA A 244 20.66 23.85 -14.75
N TRP A 245 21.41 23.43 -15.77
CA TRP A 245 22.03 22.10 -15.79
C TRP A 245 22.98 21.89 -14.59
N TRP A 246 23.86 22.86 -14.34
CA TRP A 246 24.73 22.86 -13.17
C TRP A 246 23.93 22.89 -11.86
N ALA A 247 22.91 23.75 -11.79
CA ALA A 247 22.08 23.87 -10.59
C ALA A 247 21.30 22.58 -10.29
N ILE A 248 20.75 21.90 -11.31
CA ILE A 248 20.12 20.57 -11.15
C ILE A 248 21.16 19.60 -10.61
N ALA A 249 22.30 19.43 -11.30
CA ALA A 249 23.32 18.48 -10.90
C ALA A 249 23.86 18.73 -9.47
N THR A 250 23.95 19.99 -9.06
CA THR A 250 24.42 20.40 -7.73
C THR A 250 23.36 20.22 -6.65
N LEU A 251 22.13 20.69 -6.88
CA LEU A 251 21.00 20.55 -5.95
C LEU A 251 20.62 19.08 -5.75
N THR A 252 20.75 18.26 -6.80
CA THR A 252 20.51 16.81 -6.72
C THR A 252 21.71 16.01 -6.22
N THR A 253 22.81 16.68 -5.82
CA THR A 253 24.05 16.05 -5.32
C THR A 253 24.72 15.07 -6.30
N VAL A 254 24.44 15.20 -7.61
CA VAL A 254 25.02 14.34 -8.66
C VAL A 254 26.43 14.81 -9.02
N GLY A 255 26.58 16.11 -9.34
CA GLY A 255 27.88 16.74 -9.56
C GLY A 255 28.76 16.08 -10.64
N TYR A 256 28.31 16.04 -11.90
CA TYR A 256 29.08 15.46 -13.02
C TYR A 256 30.47 16.09 -13.24
N GLY A 257 30.66 17.36 -12.83
CA GLY A 257 31.94 18.06 -12.92
C GLY A 257 32.26 18.66 -14.30
N ASP A 258 31.33 18.56 -15.25
CA ASP A 258 31.38 19.15 -16.59
C ASP A 258 31.29 20.69 -16.57
N ALA A 259 30.50 21.25 -15.67
CA ALA A 259 30.45 22.68 -15.36
C ALA A 259 30.65 22.92 -13.86
N THR A 260 31.54 23.83 -13.48
CA THR A 260 31.77 24.24 -12.09
C THR A 260 32.16 25.73 -12.01
N PRO A 261 31.82 26.44 -10.92
CA PRO A 261 32.24 27.84 -10.75
C PRO A 261 33.76 27.94 -10.59
N ILE A 262 34.39 28.84 -11.35
CA ILE A 262 35.85 29.05 -11.25
C ILE A 262 36.21 30.30 -10.45
N THR A 263 35.28 31.26 -10.32
CA THR A 263 35.54 32.49 -9.56
C THR A 263 35.42 32.26 -8.05
N PRO A 264 36.15 33.01 -7.20
CA PRO A 264 36.02 32.90 -5.75
C PRO A 264 34.59 33.12 -5.25
N LEU A 265 33.89 34.11 -5.81
CA LEU A 265 32.49 34.40 -5.48
C LEU A 265 31.56 33.27 -5.92
N GLY A 266 31.77 32.73 -7.12
CA GLY A 266 30.99 31.60 -7.64
C GLY A 266 31.18 30.34 -6.81
N ARG A 267 32.39 30.07 -6.32
CA ARG A 267 32.67 28.96 -5.39
C ARG A 267 32.00 29.15 -4.04
N LEU A 268 32.03 30.37 -3.48
CA LEU A 268 31.33 30.68 -2.23
C LEU A 268 29.81 30.51 -2.38
N PHE A 269 29.24 31.05 -3.46
CA PHE A 269 27.82 30.88 -3.79
C PHE A 269 27.46 29.41 -4.02
N GLY A 270 28.28 28.67 -4.76
CA GLY A 270 28.12 27.24 -4.98
C GLY A 270 28.12 26.45 -3.68
N GLY A 271 29.00 26.79 -2.73
CA GLY A 271 28.99 26.19 -1.39
C GLY A 271 27.67 26.40 -0.65
N PHE A 272 27.10 27.61 -0.71
CA PHE A 272 25.77 27.88 -0.15
C PHE A 272 24.67 27.05 -0.84
N VAL A 273 24.69 27.00 -2.18
CA VAL A 273 23.72 26.20 -2.97
C VAL A 273 23.79 24.71 -2.62
N MET A 274 24.98 24.15 -2.42
CA MET A 274 25.16 22.75 -2.02
C MET A 274 24.50 22.45 -0.66
N VAL A 275 24.72 23.32 0.33
CA VAL A 275 24.10 23.16 1.67
C VAL A 275 22.58 23.31 1.58
N ALA A 276 22.09 24.32 0.87
CA ALA A 276 20.66 24.52 0.67
C ALA A 276 20.00 23.34 -0.06
N GLY A 277 20.66 22.78 -1.07
CA GLY A 277 20.20 21.60 -1.81
C GLY A 277 19.99 20.39 -0.91
N LEU A 278 20.94 20.10 -0.01
CA LEU A 278 20.80 19.03 0.98
C LEU A 278 19.57 19.23 1.89
N CYS A 279 19.36 20.44 2.38
CA CYS A 279 18.19 20.75 3.23
C CYS A 279 16.86 20.56 2.48
N ILE A 280 16.78 20.99 1.23
CA ILE A 280 15.54 20.92 0.44
C ILE A 280 15.24 19.48 0.03
N LEU A 281 16.25 18.70 -0.38
CA LEU A 281 16.08 17.29 -0.73
C LEU A 281 15.67 16.41 0.45
N ALA A 282 16.01 16.79 1.68
CA ALA A 282 15.58 16.07 2.87
C ALA A 282 14.05 16.07 3.04
N LEU A 283 13.36 17.10 2.55
CA LEU A 283 11.90 17.25 2.69
C LEU A 283 11.10 16.13 2.01
N PRO A 284 11.21 15.89 0.68
CA PRO A 284 10.45 14.82 0.03
C PRO A 284 10.80 13.43 0.59
N VAL A 285 12.07 13.20 0.96
CA VAL A 285 12.49 11.95 1.60
C VAL A 285 11.81 11.76 2.96
N ALA A 286 11.81 12.79 3.82
CA ALA A 286 11.16 12.74 5.12
C ALA A 286 9.64 12.57 5.00
N ILE A 287 8.99 13.28 4.06
CA ILE A 287 7.55 13.18 3.79
C ILE A 287 7.18 11.75 3.36
N ILE A 288 7.92 11.18 2.41
CA ILE A 288 7.68 9.81 1.93
C ILE A 288 7.92 8.81 3.06
N SER A 289 9.02 8.94 3.81
CA SER A 289 9.36 8.07 4.93
C SER A 289 8.27 8.07 6.01
N ALA A 290 7.83 9.26 6.44
CA ALA A 290 6.74 9.41 7.42
C ALA A 290 5.42 8.82 6.90
N GLY A 291 5.08 9.04 5.63
CA GLY A 291 3.89 8.47 5.01
C GLY A 291 3.95 6.94 4.92
N PHE A 292 5.11 6.35 4.62
CA PHE A 292 5.30 4.89 4.66
C PHE A 292 5.12 4.35 6.07
N ALA A 293 5.75 4.96 7.08
CA ALA A 293 5.61 4.55 8.47
C ALA A 293 4.14 4.61 8.92
N GLN A 294 3.42 5.68 8.56
CA GLN A 294 2.01 5.84 8.88
C GLN A 294 1.14 4.76 8.21
N GLU A 295 1.41 4.42 6.94
CA GLU A 295 0.64 3.42 6.21
C GLU A 295 0.91 1.99 6.72
N VAL A 296 2.14 1.69 7.13
CA VAL A 296 2.49 0.43 7.80
C VAL A 296 1.75 0.33 9.15
N ASN A 297 1.87 1.35 10.01
CA ASN A 297 1.18 1.37 11.30
C ASN A 297 -0.35 1.27 11.16
N ARG A 298 -0.93 1.88 10.13
CA ARG A 298 -2.37 1.79 9.84
C ARG A 298 -2.78 0.37 9.44
N ARG A 299 -1.95 -0.36 8.68
CA ARG A 299 -2.22 -1.76 8.32
C ARG A 299 -2.16 -2.65 9.55
N ASP A 300 -1.16 -2.47 10.40
CA ASP A 300 -1.02 -3.22 11.65
C ASP A 300 -2.22 -2.97 12.56
N PHE A 301 -2.68 -1.71 12.67
CA PHE A 301 -3.92 -1.38 13.37
C PHE A 301 -5.13 -2.13 12.80
N VAL A 302 -5.38 -2.06 11.48
CA VAL A 302 -6.56 -2.73 10.89
C VAL A 302 -6.50 -4.25 11.10
N VAL A 303 -5.32 -4.85 10.95
CA VAL A 303 -5.12 -6.28 11.18
C VAL A 303 -5.39 -6.61 12.65
N ASN A 304 -4.74 -5.94 13.59
CA ASN A 304 -4.91 -6.17 15.02
C ASN A 304 -6.37 -5.99 15.46
N TRP A 305 -7.03 -4.94 14.99
CA TRP A 305 -8.46 -4.70 15.25
C TRP A 305 -9.33 -5.86 14.75
N SER A 306 -9.09 -6.31 13.51
CA SER A 306 -9.83 -7.44 12.93
C SER A 306 -9.62 -8.74 13.71
N LEU A 307 -8.46 -8.93 14.33
CA LEU A 307 -8.15 -10.08 15.18
C LEU A 307 -8.80 -9.95 16.56
N MET A 308 -8.78 -8.76 17.16
CA MET A 308 -9.44 -8.48 18.45
C MET A 308 -10.95 -8.71 18.37
N SER A 309 -11.59 -8.27 17.29
CA SER A 309 -13.04 -8.46 17.09
C SER A 309 -13.48 -9.93 17.02
N ARG A 310 -12.54 -10.87 16.84
CA ARG A 310 -12.81 -12.32 16.87
C ARG A 310 -12.75 -12.92 18.26
N ILE A 311 -12.17 -12.21 19.22
CA ILE A 311 -12.01 -12.67 20.60
C ILE A 311 -13.16 -12.06 21.41
N PRO A 312 -14.10 -12.87 21.93
CA PRO A 312 -15.29 -12.36 22.63
C PRO A 312 -14.94 -11.38 23.76
N LEU A 313 -13.89 -11.71 24.53
CA LEU A 313 -13.40 -10.87 25.63
C LEU A 313 -12.94 -9.47 25.17
N LEU A 314 -12.39 -9.34 23.98
CA LEU A 314 -11.90 -8.08 23.42
C LEU A 314 -12.95 -7.34 22.59
N ALA A 315 -13.98 -8.06 22.12
CA ALA A 315 -15.07 -7.50 21.32
C ALA A 315 -16.05 -6.65 22.15
N GLU A 316 -16.08 -6.85 23.47
CA GLU A 316 -16.93 -6.10 24.40
C GLU A 316 -16.37 -4.73 24.81
N LEU A 317 -15.11 -4.45 24.47
CA LEU A 317 -14.43 -3.20 24.82
C LEU A 317 -15.03 -2.01 24.07
N ASP A 318 -15.14 -0.87 24.76
CA ASP A 318 -15.57 0.37 24.14
C ASP A 318 -14.47 1.00 23.25
N ALA A 319 -14.83 2.00 22.45
CA ALA A 319 -13.90 2.61 21.50
C ALA A 319 -12.67 3.26 22.17
N ARG A 320 -12.78 3.69 23.42
CA ARG A 320 -11.68 4.30 24.17
C ARG A 320 -10.74 3.23 24.70
N GLU A 321 -11.30 2.20 25.35
CA GLU A 321 -10.56 1.06 25.87
C GLU A 321 -9.78 0.35 24.76
N VAL A 322 -10.39 0.19 23.59
CA VAL A 322 -9.75 -0.31 22.38
C VAL A 322 -8.55 0.55 21.99
N GLY A 323 -8.72 1.87 21.94
CA GLY A 323 -7.65 2.79 21.52
C GLY A 323 -6.43 2.74 22.46
N GLU A 324 -6.66 2.44 23.73
CA GLU A 324 -5.62 2.31 24.75
C GLU A 324 -4.97 0.90 24.76
N LEU A 325 -5.74 -0.15 24.48
CA LEU A 325 -5.27 -1.55 24.51
C LEU A 325 -4.61 -2.01 23.20
N MET A 326 -5.07 -1.47 22.06
CA MET A 326 -4.57 -1.83 20.74
C MET A 326 -3.06 -1.64 20.52
N PRO A 327 -2.43 -0.53 20.97
CA PRO A 327 -0.99 -0.33 20.82
C PRO A 327 -0.14 -1.36 21.56
N LEU A 328 -0.73 -2.05 22.55
CA LEU A 328 -0.09 -3.03 23.42
C LEU A 328 -0.22 -4.46 22.91
N LEU A 329 -1.10 -4.69 21.92
CA LEU A 329 -1.31 -5.99 21.30
C LEU A 329 -0.54 -6.09 19.99
N HIS A 330 0.29 -7.13 19.88
CA HIS A 330 1.07 -7.39 18.68
C HIS A 330 0.57 -8.66 17.96
N ALA A 331 0.22 -8.55 16.68
CA ALA A 331 -0.06 -9.72 15.86
C ALA A 331 1.20 -10.57 15.65
N HIS A 332 1.09 -11.85 15.94
CA HIS A 332 2.15 -12.83 15.80
C HIS A 332 1.67 -13.99 14.90
N ASN A 333 2.25 -14.10 13.71
CA ASN A 333 1.95 -15.17 12.77
C ASN A 333 2.90 -16.34 13.00
N VAL A 334 2.37 -17.50 13.37
CA VAL A 334 3.17 -18.67 13.73
C VAL A 334 2.86 -19.82 12.75
N PRO A 335 3.86 -20.44 12.10
CA PRO A 335 3.62 -21.60 11.24
C PRO A 335 3.19 -22.83 12.06
N PRO A 336 2.63 -23.88 11.43
CA PRO A 336 2.30 -25.11 12.14
C PRO A 336 3.55 -25.80 12.72
N LYS A 337 3.35 -26.59 13.78
CA LYS A 337 4.40 -27.35 14.51
C LYS A 337 5.50 -26.47 15.11
N SER A 338 5.14 -25.25 15.50
CA SER A 338 6.06 -24.31 16.16
C SER A 338 5.67 -24.13 17.61
N GLU A 339 6.66 -24.18 18.48
CA GLU A 339 6.49 -23.93 19.91
C GLU A 339 6.34 -22.42 20.17
N VAL A 340 5.26 -22.05 20.86
CA VAL A 340 4.92 -20.67 21.23
C VAL A 340 5.34 -20.35 22.66
N LEU A 341 5.16 -21.31 23.57
CA LEU A 341 5.63 -21.26 24.94
C LEU A 341 6.35 -22.56 25.29
N GLN A 342 7.49 -22.43 25.94
CA GLN A 342 8.34 -23.54 26.34
C GLN A 342 7.99 -24.01 27.75
N ALA A 343 7.97 -25.32 27.95
CA ALA A 343 7.84 -25.91 29.28
C ALA A 343 9.06 -25.58 30.15
N GLY A 344 8.84 -25.30 31.43
CA GLY A 344 9.94 -25.04 32.38
C GLY A 344 10.54 -23.64 32.32
N LEU A 345 10.09 -22.76 31.42
CA LEU A 345 10.51 -21.35 31.38
C LEU A 345 9.32 -20.41 31.64
N PRO A 346 9.43 -19.43 32.54
CA PRO A 346 8.35 -18.49 32.81
C PRO A 346 8.00 -17.65 31.57
N ALA A 347 6.70 -17.52 31.29
CA ALA A 347 6.21 -16.76 30.15
C ALA A 347 6.36 -15.24 30.39
N ARG A 348 6.91 -14.53 29.41
CA ARG A 348 6.99 -13.04 29.42
C ARG A 348 5.83 -12.36 28.71
N ALA A 349 4.89 -13.15 28.21
CA ALA A 349 3.74 -12.68 27.46
C ALA A 349 2.63 -13.73 27.50
N MET A 350 1.40 -13.26 27.36
CA MET A 350 0.24 -14.08 27.09
C MET A 350 -0.20 -13.92 25.63
N TYR A 351 -0.96 -14.88 25.14
CA TYR A 351 -1.37 -14.95 23.75
C TYR A 351 -2.87 -15.21 23.63
N PHE A 352 -3.54 -14.50 22.72
CA PHE A 352 -4.91 -14.77 22.31
C PHE A 352 -4.92 -15.42 20.93
N VAL A 353 -5.71 -16.47 20.75
CA VAL A 353 -5.86 -17.17 19.47
C VAL A 353 -6.91 -16.44 18.63
N ALA A 354 -6.48 -15.75 17.59
CA ALA A 354 -7.41 -15.07 16.68
C ALA A 354 -7.80 -15.92 15.46
N SER A 355 -6.92 -16.84 15.05
CA SER A 355 -7.22 -17.88 14.05
C SER A 355 -6.21 -19.02 14.13
N GLY A 356 -6.65 -20.24 13.79
CA GLY A 356 -5.84 -21.45 13.88
C GLY A 356 -6.08 -22.21 15.18
N LYS A 357 -5.27 -23.25 15.42
CA LYS A 357 -5.35 -24.10 16.62
C LYS A 357 -3.99 -24.23 17.29
N VAL A 358 -3.94 -24.08 18.61
CA VAL A 358 -2.75 -24.32 19.44
C VAL A 358 -3.04 -25.51 20.35
N ARG A 359 -2.03 -26.33 20.62
CA ARG A 359 -2.12 -27.48 21.53
C ARG A 359 -1.11 -27.33 22.66
N MET A 360 -1.55 -27.53 23.90
CA MET A 360 -0.66 -27.73 25.04
C MET A 360 -0.40 -29.22 25.19
N LEU A 361 0.87 -29.63 25.05
CA LEU A 361 1.27 -31.05 25.07
C LEU A 361 1.39 -31.56 26.52
N HIS A 362 0.26 -31.76 27.18
CA HIS A 362 0.22 -32.23 28.57
C HIS A 362 0.45 -33.76 28.65
N PRO A 363 1.10 -34.29 29.71
CA PRO A 363 1.38 -35.72 29.82
C PRO A 363 0.16 -36.65 29.82
N GLU A 364 -0.98 -36.17 30.33
CA GLU A 364 -2.21 -36.98 30.45
C GLU A 364 -3.14 -36.85 29.23
N ALA A 365 -3.33 -35.62 28.72
CA ALA A 365 -4.17 -35.35 27.56
C ALA A 365 -3.84 -33.98 26.96
N ASP A 366 -3.63 -33.91 25.65
CA ASP A 366 -3.46 -32.64 24.93
C ASP A 366 -4.69 -31.73 25.14
N VAL A 367 -4.44 -30.46 25.42
CA VAL A 367 -5.48 -29.42 25.48
C VAL A 367 -5.41 -28.60 24.20
N GLU A 368 -6.52 -28.49 23.46
CA GLU A 368 -6.60 -27.61 22.29
C GLU A 368 -7.11 -26.21 22.65
N PHE A 369 -6.60 -25.19 21.98
CA PHE A 369 -7.05 -23.80 22.06
C PHE A 369 -7.50 -23.36 20.68
N GLU A 370 -8.73 -22.87 20.59
CA GLU A 370 -9.43 -22.48 19.37
C GLU A 370 -9.54 -20.95 19.24
N PRO A 371 -9.98 -20.43 18.07
CA PRO A 371 -10.16 -18.99 17.89
C PRO A 371 -11.13 -18.40 18.92
N GLY A 372 -10.64 -17.45 19.72
CA GLY A 372 -11.36 -16.83 20.84
C GLY A 372 -10.70 -17.10 22.19
N ASP A 373 -9.91 -18.17 22.30
CA ASP A 373 -9.23 -18.57 23.53
C ASP A 373 -7.93 -17.79 23.76
N PHE A 374 -7.39 -17.90 24.97
CA PHE A 374 -6.08 -17.34 25.31
C PHE A 374 -5.30 -18.28 26.22
N PHE A 375 -3.97 -18.16 26.20
CA PHE A 375 -3.07 -18.99 26.98
C PHE A 375 -1.82 -18.22 27.42
N GLY A 376 -1.05 -18.80 28.35
CA GLY A 376 0.14 -18.18 28.91
C GLY A 376 -0.11 -17.12 29.99
N ALA A 377 -1.37 -16.73 30.22
CA ALA A 377 -1.72 -15.75 31.25
C ALA A 377 -1.29 -16.20 32.65
N THR A 378 -1.57 -17.45 33.03
CA THR A 378 -1.21 -18.00 34.34
C THR A 378 0.30 -17.97 34.56
N SER A 379 1.07 -18.46 33.59
CA SER A 379 2.55 -18.43 33.63
C SER A 379 3.10 -17.01 33.67
N MET A 380 2.50 -16.08 32.93
CA MET A 380 2.91 -14.67 32.90
C MET A 380 2.60 -13.95 34.22
N LEU A 381 1.44 -14.20 34.82
CA LEU A 381 0.95 -13.48 36.00
C LEU A 381 1.53 -14.01 37.30
N LEU A 382 1.71 -15.34 37.40
CA LEU A 382 2.28 -16.00 38.57
C LEU A 382 3.81 -16.12 38.50
N SER A 383 4.41 -15.78 37.35
CA SER A 383 5.83 -16.01 37.05
C SER A 383 6.27 -17.47 37.18
N ASP A 384 5.31 -18.39 37.12
CA ASP A 384 5.57 -19.83 37.10
C ASP A 384 5.80 -20.30 35.67
N ALA A 385 6.67 -21.30 35.51
CA ALA A 385 6.85 -21.92 34.21
C ALA A 385 5.62 -22.76 33.79
N PRO A 386 5.27 -22.79 32.50
CA PRO A 386 4.28 -23.73 32.00
C PRO A 386 4.70 -25.16 32.30
N SER A 387 3.76 -26.01 32.72
CA SER A 387 3.98 -27.43 32.95
C SER A 387 4.22 -28.21 31.64
N ALA A 388 3.73 -27.69 30.52
CA ALA A 388 3.79 -28.30 29.20
C ALA A 388 4.02 -27.23 28.11
N PRO A 389 4.66 -27.59 26.98
CA PRO A 389 4.88 -26.66 25.88
C PRO A 389 3.59 -26.44 25.09
N PHE A 390 3.44 -25.23 24.55
CA PHE A 390 2.33 -24.87 23.67
C PHE A 390 2.82 -24.86 22.23
N VAL A 391 2.25 -25.71 21.38
CA VAL A 391 2.67 -25.91 19.99
C VAL A 391 1.51 -25.65 19.04
N THR A 392 1.77 -24.95 17.93
CA THR A 392 0.75 -24.72 16.91
C THR A 392 0.40 -26.00 16.16
N ALA A 393 -0.90 -26.32 16.06
CA ALA A 393 -1.38 -27.44 15.26
C ALA A 393 -1.56 -27.04 13.79
N THR A 394 -2.02 -25.81 13.54
CA THR A 394 -2.17 -25.22 12.21
C THR A 394 -1.31 -23.95 12.09
N LYS A 395 -1.32 -23.29 10.93
CA LYS A 395 -0.86 -21.90 10.87
C LYS A 395 -1.75 -21.05 11.77
N CYS A 396 -1.17 -20.31 12.71
CA CYS A 396 -1.89 -19.51 13.69
C CYS A 396 -1.61 -18.02 13.52
N ARG A 397 -2.64 -17.21 13.80
CA ARG A 397 -2.49 -15.78 14.06
C ARG A 397 -2.87 -15.53 15.51
N LEU A 398 -1.88 -15.11 16.28
CA LEU A 398 -2.01 -14.85 17.71
C LEU A 398 -1.93 -13.34 17.96
N LEU A 399 -2.62 -12.84 18.98
CA LEU A 399 -2.33 -11.52 19.54
C LEU A 399 -1.51 -11.72 20.81
N LYS A 400 -0.33 -11.12 20.85
CA LYS A 400 0.59 -11.19 21.98
C LYS A 400 0.44 -9.95 22.84
N LEU A 401 0.37 -10.15 24.16
CA LEU A 401 0.40 -9.09 25.17
C LEU A 401 1.56 -9.36 26.13
N HIS A 402 2.50 -8.43 26.24
CA HIS A 402 3.64 -8.56 27.13
C HIS A 402 3.27 -8.32 28.60
N SER A 403 4.00 -8.92 29.53
CA SER A 403 3.79 -8.73 30.97
C SER A 403 3.95 -7.27 31.40
N GLU A 404 4.92 -6.54 30.83
CA GLU A 404 5.15 -5.11 31.09
C GLU A 404 3.96 -4.26 30.67
N ASP A 405 3.34 -4.58 29.52
CA ASP A 405 2.18 -3.87 29.00
C ASP A 405 0.90 -4.24 29.76
N PHE A 406 0.80 -5.46 30.27
CA PHE A 406 -0.31 -5.88 31.14
C PHE A 406 -0.39 -5.04 32.43
N HIS A 407 0.76 -4.71 33.03
CA HIS A 407 0.81 -3.82 34.21
C HIS A 407 0.35 -2.41 33.86
N ARG A 408 0.68 -1.91 32.66
CA ARG A 408 0.18 -0.61 32.17
C ARG A 408 -1.33 -0.64 31.96
N LEU A 409 -1.86 -1.74 31.44
CA LEU A 409 -3.30 -1.93 31.27
C LEU A 409 -4.07 -1.95 32.59
N GLU A 410 -3.48 -2.44 33.67
CA GLU A 410 -4.14 -2.49 34.98
C GLU A 410 -4.48 -1.09 35.52
N LEU A 411 -3.65 -0.08 35.18
CA LEU A 411 -3.91 1.33 35.52
C LEU A 411 -5.01 1.95 34.65
N ILE A 412 -5.20 1.45 33.43
CA ILE A 412 -6.05 2.05 32.41
C ILE A 412 -7.44 1.39 32.39
N ASN A 413 -7.47 0.05 32.36
CA ASN A 413 -8.67 -0.77 32.36
C ASN A 413 -8.57 -1.92 33.37
N PRO A 414 -8.83 -1.64 34.66
CA PRO A 414 -8.75 -2.65 35.72
C PRO A 414 -9.78 -3.77 35.55
N ARG A 415 -10.94 -3.50 34.92
CA ARG A 415 -12.00 -4.51 34.72
C ARG A 415 -11.53 -5.62 33.79
N PHE A 416 -10.90 -5.27 32.67
CA PHE A 416 -10.35 -6.23 31.73
C PHE A 416 -9.27 -7.11 32.39
N CYS A 417 -8.33 -6.49 33.12
CA CYS A 417 -7.27 -7.23 33.80
C CYS A 417 -7.80 -8.17 34.90
N LEU A 418 -8.85 -7.75 35.63
CA LEU A 418 -9.52 -8.60 36.61
C LEU A 418 -10.17 -9.83 35.97
N GLU A 419 -10.83 -9.68 34.82
CA GLU A 419 -11.44 -10.79 34.10
C GLU A 419 -10.38 -11.78 33.57
N ILE A 420 -9.24 -11.28 33.08
CA ILE A 420 -8.09 -12.10 32.69
C ILE A 420 -7.56 -12.89 33.90
N ARG A 421 -7.33 -12.22 35.04
CA ARG A 421 -6.84 -12.85 36.28
C ARG A 421 -7.83 -13.92 36.77
N ARG A 422 -9.13 -13.62 36.73
CA ARG A 422 -10.19 -14.57 37.13
C ARG A 422 -10.17 -15.83 36.27
N ARG A 423 -10.10 -15.69 34.95
CA ARG A 423 -10.04 -16.82 34.02
C ARG A 423 -8.70 -17.56 34.04
N ALA A 424 -7.61 -16.88 34.37
CA ALA A 424 -6.29 -17.51 34.53
C ALA A 424 -6.18 -18.31 35.84
N ALA A 425 -6.96 -17.94 36.86
CA ALA A 425 -7.03 -18.62 38.16
C ALA A 425 -8.05 -19.78 38.18
N ASP A 426 -8.97 -19.83 37.22
CA ASP A 426 -9.91 -20.94 37.07
C ASP A 426 -9.22 -22.15 36.40
N PRO A 427 -9.11 -23.32 37.06
CA PRO A 427 -8.48 -24.50 36.47
C PRO A 427 -9.27 -25.08 35.29
N SER A 428 -10.56 -24.74 35.14
CA SER A 428 -11.45 -25.31 34.12
C SER A 428 -11.33 -24.67 32.74
N THR A 429 -10.73 -23.48 32.64
CA THR A 429 -10.40 -22.79 31.37
C THR A 429 -9.19 -23.38 30.67
N VAL A 430 -8.44 -24.25 31.33
CA VAL A 430 -7.36 -25.06 30.73
C VAL A 430 -7.90 -26.39 30.20
N SER A 431 -9.18 -26.72 30.39
CA SER A 431 -9.73 -28.05 30.04
C SER A 431 -11.00 -28.02 29.18
N ARG A 432 -11.25 -26.97 28.41
CA ARG A 432 -12.38 -26.93 27.46
C ARG A 432 -11.93 -26.81 26.04
#